data_AF-A0A8R1IHI2-F1
#
_entry.id   AF-A0A8R1IHI2-F1
#
_cell.length_a   1.000
_cell.length_b   1.000
_cell.length_c   1.000
_cell.angle_alpha   90.00
_cell.angle_beta   90.00
_cell.angle_gamma   90.00
#
_symmetry.space_group_name_H-M   'P 1'
#
loop_
_entity.id
_entity.type
_entity.pdbx_description
1 polymer ?
#
loop_
_entity_poly.entity_id
_entity_poly.type
_entity_poly.pdbx_seq_one_letter_code
_entity_poly.pdbx_strand_id
1 'polypeptide(L)'
;MLKYLIIAAAFLNALYLDDRDTPGIRCMNKLGQKNAGFEGVFNVLSSRTNLNKLTTYTVLMSVETARFETILQSCPGECYAW
;
A
#
# COMPACT_ATOMS: atom_id res chain seq x y z
N MET A 1 20.14 6.26 -1.67
CA MET A 1 19.83 4.81 -1.79
C MET A 1 19.50 4.28 -0.40
N LEU A 2 18.32 3.66 -0.26
CA LEU A 2 17.72 3.10 0.97
C LEU A 2 17.44 4.09 2.12
N LYS A 3 16.30 4.79 2.04
CA LYS A 3 15.69 5.49 3.19
C LYS A 3 14.16 5.37 3.19
N TYR A 4 13.65 4.22 2.75
CA TYR A 4 12.30 3.80 3.10
C TYR A 4 12.48 2.52 3.89
N LEU A 5 12.47 2.68 5.20
CA LEU A 5 12.44 1.60 6.16
C LEU A 5 11.07 0.92 5.98
N ILE A 6 10.98 0.01 5.00
CA ILE A 6 9.97 -1.01 5.01
C ILE A 6 10.37 -1.91 6.16
N ILE A 7 9.78 -1.66 7.33
CA ILE A 7 9.81 -2.59 8.44
C ILE A 7 9.29 -3.90 7.86
N ALA A 8 10.21 -4.83 7.63
CA ALA A 8 9.91 -6.16 7.15
C ALA A 8 9.14 -6.89 8.25
N ALA A 9 7.82 -6.73 8.26
CA ALA A 9 6.90 -7.68 8.87
C ALA A 9 6.74 -8.88 7.92
N ALA A 10 7.85 -9.49 7.50
CA ALA A 10 7.87 -10.64 6.58
C ALA A 10 8.30 -11.92 7.31
N PHE A 11 7.88 -12.10 8.56
CA PHE A 11 8.23 -13.26 9.38
C PHE A 11 7.03 -13.83 10.14
N LEU A 12 5.92 -14.11 9.46
CA LEU A 12 4.97 -15.18 9.76
C LEU A 12 4.01 -15.31 8.55
N ASN A 13 3.65 -16.52 8.15
CA ASN A 13 2.76 -16.76 7.00
C ASN A 13 1.48 -15.91 7.09
N ALA A 14 1.11 -15.24 6.00
CA ALA A 14 -0.16 -14.53 5.92
C ALA A 14 -1.32 -15.50 6.20
N LEU A 15 -2.32 -15.04 6.95
CA LEU A 15 -3.57 -15.78 7.07
C LEU A 15 -4.15 -15.92 5.66
N TYR A 16 -4.45 -17.14 5.20
CA TYR A 16 -4.89 -17.40 3.83
C TYR A 16 -6.09 -16.53 3.38
N LEU A 17 -6.95 -16.14 4.31
CA LEU A 17 -8.11 -15.28 4.06
C LEU A 17 -7.75 -13.79 3.90
N ASP A 18 -6.62 -13.33 4.46
CA ASP A 18 -6.15 -11.94 4.44
C ASP A 18 -4.68 -11.87 3.99
N ASP A 19 -4.44 -12.21 2.73
CA ASP A 19 -3.14 -11.98 2.09
C ASP A 19 -3.18 -10.69 1.26
N ARG A 20 -2.77 -9.58 1.88
CA ARG A 20 -2.56 -8.28 1.22
C ARG A 20 -1.12 -8.09 0.76
N ASP A 21 -0.19 -8.86 1.32
CA ASP A 21 1.24 -8.75 1.01
C ASP A 21 1.53 -9.24 -0.41
N THR A 22 1.05 -10.43 -0.79
CA THR A 22 1.29 -10.99 -2.13
C THR A 22 0.76 -10.08 -3.25
N PRO A 23 -0.51 -9.61 -3.24
CA PRO A 23 -0.99 -8.69 -4.26
C PRO A 23 -0.27 -7.33 -4.21
N GLY A 24 0.05 -6.81 -3.01
CA GLY A 24 0.81 -5.57 -2.88
C GLY A 24 2.21 -5.64 -3.47
N ILE A 25 2.96 -6.69 -3.16
CA ILE A 25 4.29 -6.96 -3.73
C ILE A 25 4.19 -7.10 -5.25
N ARG A 26 3.19 -7.82 -5.77
CA ARG A 26 2.98 -7.96 -7.21
C ARG A 26 2.73 -6.60 -7.88
N CYS A 27 1.92 -5.74 -7.27
CA CYS A 27 1.66 -4.40 -7.77
C CYS A 27 2.91 -3.51 -7.72
N MET A 28 3.71 -3.57 -6.64
CA MET A 28 4.99 -2.87 -6.55
C MET A 28 6.00 -3.34 -7.61
N ASN A 29 6.08 -4.65 -7.84
CA ASN A 29 6.96 -5.22 -8.88
C ASN A 29 6.54 -4.77 -10.28
N LYS A 30 5.23 -4.70 -10.55
CA LYS A 30 4.70 -4.19 -11.82
C LYS A 30 4.93 -2.69 -11.99
N LEU A 31 4.80 -1.91 -10.91
CA LEU A 31 5.07 -0.47 -10.91
C LEU A 31 6.55 -0.18 -11.25
N GLY A 32 7.46 -0.93 -10.63
CA GLY A 32 8.90 -0.79 -10.80
C GLY A 32 9.48 0.44 -10.08
N GLN A 33 10.79 0.41 -9.80
CA GLN A 33 11.45 1.45 -8.99
C GLN A 33 11.33 2.86 -9.56
N LYS A 34 11.37 3.02 -10.89
CA LYS A 34 11.32 4.33 -11.55
C LYS A 34 9.99 5.07 -11.31
N ASN A 35 8.91 4.33 -11.04
CA ASN A 35 7.56 4.88 -10.86
C ASN A 35 7.11 4.88 -9.39
N ALA A 36 8.00 4.54 -8.44
CA ALA A 36 7.71 4.48 -7.01
C ALA A 36 7.65 5.87 -6.34
N GLY A 37 6.94 6.81 -6.97
CA GLY A 37 6.59 8.13 -6.41
C GLY A 37 5.23 8.10 -5.70
N PHE A 38 4.77 9.26 -5.23
CA PHE A 38 3.49 9.39 -4.50
C PHE A 38 2.31 8.76 -5.25
N GLU A 39 2.13 9.10 -6.52
CA GLU A 39 1.03 8.56 -7.34
C GLU A 39 1.15 7.05 -7.54
N GLY A 40 2.33 6.55 -7.88
CA GLY A 40 2.55 5.12 -8.09
C GLY A 40 2.27 4.30 -6.83
N VAL A 41 2.79 4.74 -5.69
CA VAL A 41 2.54 4.09 -4.39
C VAL A 41 1.07 4.22 -4.00
N PHE A 42 0.45 5.37 -4.21
CA PHE A 42 -0.98 5.56 -3.95
C PHE A 42 -1.85 4.60 -4.78
N ASN A 43 -1.52 4.39 -6.04
CA ASN A 43 -2.22 3.44 -6.92
C ASN A 43 -2.09 2.00 -6.41
N VAL A 44 -0.93 1.62 -5.88
CA VAL A 44 -0.74 0.30 -5.26
C VAL A 44 -1.60 0.15 -3.99
N LEU A 45 -1.59 1.17 -3.13
CA LEU A 45 -2.38 1.17 -1.88
C LEU A 45 -3.90 1.26 -2.14
N SER A 46 -4.31 1.86 -3.26
CA SER A 46 -5.71 1.98 -3.68
C SER A 46 -6.21 0.76 -4.47
N SER A 47 -5.34 -0.20 -4.78
CA SER A 47 -5.71 -1.42 -5.48
C SER A 47 -6.30 -2.45 -4.51
N ARG A 48 -7.29 -3.24 -4.95
CA ARG A 48 -7.81 -4.37 -4.17
C ARG A 48 -6.80 -5.52 -4.22
N THR A 49 -6.46 -6.20 -3.11
CA THR A 49 -7.05 -6.19 -1.76
C THR A 49 -6.40 -5.24 -0.76
N ASN A 50 -5.36 -4.48 -1.14
CA ASN A 50 -4.71 -3.53 -0.24
C ASN A 50 -5.68 -2.47 0.28
N LEU A 51 -6.53 -1.94 -0.61
CA LEU A 51 -7.69 -1.14 -0.24
C LEU A 51 -8.86 -2.07 0.07
N ASN A 52 -9.38 -1.93 1.28
CA ASN A 52 -10.47 -2.73 1.81
C ASN A 52 -11.47 -1.88 2.63
N LYS A 53 -12.52 -2.50 3.16
CA LYS A 53 -13.57 -1.80 3.93
C LYS A 53 -13.07 -1.23 5.28
N LEU A 54 -11.97 -1.74 5.84
CA LEU A 54 -11.38 -1.21 7.07
C LEU A 54 -10.42 -0.05 6.82
N THR A 55 -10.03 0.19 5.56
CA THR A 55 -9.11 1.26 5.21
C THR A 55 -9.78 2.61 5.45
N THR A 56 -9.38 3.29 6.52
CA THR A 56 -9.92 4.61 6.89
C THR A 56 -9.20 5.74 6.17
N TYR A 57 -7.87 5.63 6.07
CA TYR A 57 -7.03 6.63 5.42
C TYR A 57 -5.78 5.98 4.84
N THR A 58 -5.24 6.61 3.81
CA THR A 58 -3.92 6.32 3.25
C THR A 58 -3.00 7.49 3.53
N VAL A 59 -1.81 7.22 4.07
CA VAL A 59 -0.77 8.24 4.31
C VAL A 59 0.39 8.03 3.37
N LEU A 60 0.83 9.11 2.72
CA LEU A 60 2.04 9.15 1.91
C LEU A 60 3.02 10.15 2.50
N MET A 61 4.30 9.76 2.60
CA MET A 61 5.33 10.57 3.22
C MET A 61 6.62 10.55 2.41
N SER A 62 7.28 11.70 2.32
CA SER A 62 8.66 11.83 1.83
C SER A 62 9.43 12.75 2.76
N VAL A 63 10.51 12.21 3.32
CA VAL A 63 11.41 12.95 4.23
C VAL A 63 12.23 13.98 3.46
N GLU A 64 12.66 13.65 2.24
CA GLU A 64 13.50 14.52 1.41
C GLU A 64 12.76 15.80 0.99
N THR A 65 11.49 15.67 0.64
CA THR A 65 10.67 16.81 0.19
C THR A 65 9.78 17.37 1.30
N ALA A 66 9.91 16.88 2.54
CA ALA A 66 9.05 17.21 3.68
C ALA A 66 7.54 17.15 3.37
N ARG A 67 7.14 16.22 2.49
CA ARG A 67 5.74 16.08 2.04
C ARG A 67 5.04 15.01 2.86
N PHE A 68 3.89 15.35 3.42
CA PHE A 68 3.04 14.46 4.21
C PHE A 68 1.58 14.67 3.79
N GLU A 69 0.94 13.60 3.30
CA GLU A 69 -0.44 13.64 2.81
C GLU A 69 -1.25 12.53 3.45
N THR A 70 -2.43 12.87 3.95
CA THR A 70 -3.40 11.91 4.48
C THR A 70 -4.68 12.02 3.68
N ILE A 71 -5.10 10.92 3.07
CA ILE A 71 -6.25 10.87 2.18
C ILE A 71 -7.25 9.90 2.79
N LEU A 72 -8.47 10.39 3.09
CA LEU A 72 -9.56 9.53 3.55
C LEU A 72 -9.93 8.55 2.43
N GLN A 73 -10.06 7.29 2.79
CA GLN A 73 -10.36 6.21 1.85
C GLN A 73 -11.76 5.67 2.06
N SER A 74 -12.31 5.13 0.97
CA SER A 74 -13.54 4.36 1.00
C SER A 74 -13.47 3.32 -0.11
N CYS A 75 -13.87 2.09 0.20
CA CYS A 75 -13.96 1.00 -0.78
C CYS A 75 -15.44 0.67 -1.06
N PRO A 76 -16.10 1.39 -1.99
CA PRO A 76 -17.50 1.15 -2.31
C PRO A 76 -17.70 -0.17 -3.08
N GLY A 77 -18.89 -0.75 -2.92
CA GLY A 77 -19.31 -1.96 -3.63
C GLY A 77 -18.66 -3.24 -3.10
N GLU A 78 -18.44 -4.19 -4.01
CA GLU A 78 -17.81 -5.48 -3.70
C GLU A 78 -16.34 -5.31 -3.34
N CYS A 79 -16.03 -5.31 -2.05
CA CYS A 79 -14.69 -5.12 -1.53
C CYS A 79 -14.49 -6.02 -0.30
N TYR A 80 -13.24 -6.42 -0.06
CA TYR A 80 -12.90 -7.26 1.09
C TYR A 80 -13.22 -6.53 2.39
N ALA A 81 -13.72 -7.30 3.36
CA ALA A 81 -14.10 -6.77 4.66
C ALA A 81 -12.91 -6.43 5.54
N TRP A 82 -11.69 -6.84 5.16
CA TRP A 82 -10.43 -6.69 5.89
C TRP A 82 -9.25 -6.43 4.96
#